data_AF-A0A427YWS7-F1
#
_entry.id   AF-A0A427YWS7-F1
#
_cell.length_a   1.000
_cell.length_b   1.000
_cell.length_c   1.000
_cell.angle_alpha   90.00
_cell.angle_beta   90.00
_cell.angle_gamma   90.00
#
_symmetry.space_group_name_H-M   'P 1'
#
loop_
_entity.id
_entity.type
_entity.pdbx_description
1 polymer ?
#
loop_
_entity_poly.entity_id
_entity_poly.type
_entity_poly.pdbx_seq_one_letter_code
_entity_poly.pdbx_strand_id
1 'polypeptide(L)'
;MRGQTKFVLAGTNFCLDATQQNPPNGIKMKIWECFVDLPQQDWFYTDDNRIALTNQGECLDLTNGNLTNFNPLQVWACTTGNTNHNVVSPCAAQAEIPSIGVSQIVPLMLPTPEQQQTVHCSQVARPDASRPVDLGSHMLAEDPLQGVLRHDLKKIKEDQKKIKEDQKKIKAKEGNSEEIV
;
A
#
# COMPACT_ATOMS: atom_id res chain seq x y z
N MET A 1 -9.27 -9.08 14.97
CA MET A 1 -9.00 -8.15 16.09
C MET A 1 -9.49 -6.78 15.66
N ARG A 2 -10.48 -6.23 16.35
CA ARG A 2 -11.09 -4.91 16.11
C ARG A 2 -10.54 -3.91 17.14
N GLY A 3 -10.71 -2.62 16.91
CA GLY A 3 -10.33 -1.57 17.85
C GLY A 3 -9.17 -0.69 17.38
N GLN A 4 -8.68 0.14 18.30
CA GLN A 4 -7.61 1.10 18.06
C GLN A 4 -6.27 0.42 17.78
N THR A 5 -5.51 0.94 16.83
CA THR A 5 -4.26 0.35 16.34
C THR A 5 -3.39 1.38 15.60
N LYS A 6 -2.13 1.02 15.37
CA LYS A 6 -1.26 1.65 14.37
C LYS A 6 -0.85 0.60 13.34
N PHE A 7 -0.89 0.94 12.06
CA PHE A 7 -0.40 0.06 11.00
C PHE A 7 1.09 0.32 10.78
N VAL A 8 1.93 -0.55 11.34
CA VAL A 8 3.39 -0.47 11.24
C VAL A 8 3.88 -1.37 10.11
N LEU A 9 4.75 -0.85 9.25
CA LEU A 9 5.45 -1.63 8.25
C LEU A 9 6.39 -2.62 8.95
N ALA A 10 6.18 -3.91 8.70
CA ALA A 10 6.86 -5.00 9.40
C ALA A 10 8.40 -4.85 9.36
N GLY A 11 9.03 -4.97 10.54
CA GLY A 11 10.48 -4.86 10.69
C GLY A 11 11.03 -3.43 10.65
N THR A 12 10.18 -2.41 10.71
CA THR A 12 10.58 -0.99 10.63
C THR A 12 9.90 -0.15 11.71
N ASN A 13 10.26 1.14 11.80
CA ASN A 13 9.55 2.16 12.57
C ASN A 13 8.71 3.09 11.67
N PHE A 14 8.17 2.59 10.56
CA PHE A 14 7.31 3.37 9.67
C PHE A 14 5.84 2.95 9.78
N CYS A 15 4.94 3.92 9.80
CA CYS A 15 3.51 3.79 9.99
C CYS A 15 2.75 4.24 8.72
N LEU A 16 1.56 3.68 8.52
CA LEU A 16 0.55 4.26 7.62
C LEU A 16 0.10 5.61 8.16
N ASP A 17 0.19 6.64 7.33
CA ASP A 17 0.02 8.04 7.72
C ASP A 17 -0.90 8.79 6.75
N ALA A 18 -1.88 9.51 7.31
CA ALA A 18 -2.87 10.30 6.58
C ALA A 18 -2.45 11.77 6.37
N THR A 19 -1.15 12.04 6.40
CA THR A 19 -0.48 13.35 6.24
C THR A 19 -0.70 14.35 7.35
N GLN A 20 -1.94 14.56 7.79
CA GLN A 20 -2.31 15.58 8.78
C GLN A 20 -3.54 15.17 9.59
N GLN A 21 -3.72 15.81 10.75
CA GLN A 21 -4.96 15.73 11.52
C GLN A 21 -6.14 16.35 10.72
N ASN A 22 -7.34 15.80 10.87
CA ASN A 22 -8.54 16.15 10.10
C ASN A 22 -8.25 16.28 8.59
N PRO A 23 -7.72 15.24 7.95
CA PRO A 23 -7.33 15.33 6.54
C PRO A 23 -8.58 15.50 5.66
N PRO A 24 -8.59 16.44 4.70
CA PRO A 24 -9.69 16.53 3.75
C PRO A 24 -9.77 15.26 2.89
N ASN A 25 -10.95 15.04 2.30
CA ASN A 25 -11.15 13.95 1.35
C ASN A 25 -10.11 13.97 0.22
N GLY A 26 -9.56 12.81 -0.10
CA GLY A 26 -8.65 12.62 -1.21
C GLY A 26 -7.17 12.73 -0.87
N ILE A 27 -6.82 13.05 0.39
CA ILE A 27 -5.42 13.00 0.83
C ILE A 27 -4.88 11.57 0.64
N LYS A 28 -3.77 11.46 -0.08
CA LYS A 28 -3.13 10.17 -0.36
C LYS A 28 -2.36 9.67 0.84
N MET A 29 -2.40 8.36 1.03
CA MET A 29 -1.69 7.69 2.10
C MET A 29 -0.19 7.66 1.82
N LYS A 30 0.60 7.76 2.89
CA LYS A 30 2.04 7.58 2.84
C LYS A 30 2.51 6.64 3.95
N ILE A 31 3.74 6.18 3.78
CA ILE A 31 4.49 5.48 4.82
C ILE A 31 5.45 6.51 5.42
N TRP A 32 5.31 6.79 6.71
CA TRP A 32 6.09 7.81 7.41
C TRP A 32 6.56 7.30 8.76
N GLU A 33 7.62 7.87 9.32
CA GLU A 33 8.10 7.50 10.66
C GLU A 33 6.95 7.51 11.69
N CYS A 34 6.90 6.47 12.52
CA CYS A 34 5.91 6.35 13.56
C CYS A 34 6.20 7.32 14.70
N PHE A 35 5.20 8.08 15.12
CA PHE A 35 5.23 8.89 16.33
C PHE A 35 4.08 8.53 17.26
N VAL A 36 4.32 8.77 18.55
CA VAL A 36 3.30 8.66 19.60
C VAL A 36 2.32 9.83 19.45
N ASP A 37 1.04 9.59 19.71
CA ASP A 37 -0.03 10.59 19.75
C ASP A 37 -0.23 11.45 18.48
N LEU A 38 0.20 10.96 17.31
CA LEU A 38 -0.19 11.57 16.02
C LEU A 38 -1.55 11.03 15.56
N PRO A 39 -2.60 11.87 15.49
CA PRO A 39 -3.93 11.42 15.08
C PRO A 39 -3.98 10.87 13.65
N GLN A 40 -3.14 11.40 12.75
CA GLN A 40 -3.02 10.93 11.36
C GLN A 40 -2.32 9.57 11.22
N GLN A 41 -1.85 8.98 12.32
CA GLN A 41 -1.29 7.64 12.38
C GLN A 41 -2.04 6.75 13.38
N ASP A 42 -3.17 7.22 13.90
CA ASP A 42 -3.99 6.51 14.87
C ASP A 42 -5.27 6.03 14.20
N TRP A 43 -5.43 4.71 14.16
CA TRP A 43 -6.45 4.05 13.35
C TRP A 43 -7.35 3.19 14.22
N PHE A 44 -8.58 2.97 13.79
CA PHE A 44 -9.55 2.12 14.45
C PHE A 44 -10.14 1.15 13.43
N TYR A 45 -9.99 -0.15 13.68
CA TYR A 45 -10.66 -1.17 12.89
C TYR A 45 -12.07 -1.39 13.43
N THR A 46 -13.06 -0.86 12.72
CA THR A 46 -14.47 -0.84 13.12
C THR A 46 -15.14 -2.19 12.92
N ASP A 47 -16.27 -2.40 13.60
CA ASP A 47 -17.06 -3.63 13.50
C ASP A 47 -17.70 -3.85 12.12
N ASP A 48 -17.94 -2.75 11.40
CA ASP A 48 -18.49 -2.76 10.03
C ASP A 48 -17.42 -2.85 8.94
N ASN A 49 -16.25 -3.43 9.26
CA ASN A 49 -15.18 -3.70 8.31
C ASN A 49 -14.53 -2.46 7.67
N ARG A 50 -14.40 -1.35 8.40
CA ARG A 50 -13.66 -0.16 7.93
C ARG A 50 -12.44 0.11 8.79
N ILE A 51 -11.42 0.72 8.19
CA ILE A 51 -10.30 1.31 8.93
C ILE A 51 -10.54 2.81 8.97
N ALA A 52 -10.85 3.35 10.14
CA ALA A 52 -11.10 4.77 10.34
C ALA A 52 -9.92 5.44 11.05
N LEU A 53 -9.67 6.71 10.77
CA LEU A 53 -8.84 7.53 11.65
C LEU A 53 -9.59 7.75 12.97
N THR A 54 -8.92 7.46 14.08
CA THR A 54 -9.53 7.52 15.41
C THR A 54 -10.04 8.94 15.70
N ASN A 55 -11.36 9.06 15.90
CA ASN A 55 -12.06 10.32 16.20
C ASN A 55 -11.94 11.44 15.14
N GLN A 56 -11.55 11.13 13.89
CA GLN A 56 -11.46 12.14 12.82
C GLN A 56 -12.65 12.07 11.83
N GLY A 57 -13.21 10.87 11.60
CA GLY A 57 -14.37 10.68 10.72
C GLY A 57 -14.02 10.30 9.28
N GLU A 58 -12.74 10.18 8.95
CA GLU A 58 -12.26 9.65 7.67
C GLU A 58 -11.89 8.18 7.75
N CYS A 59 -12.09 7.48 6.64
CA CYS A 59 -11.83 6.07 6.45
C CYS A 59 -10.74 5.88 5.39
N LEU A 60 -9.94 4.82 5.52
CA LEU A 60 -9.08 4.34 4.46
C LEU A 60 -9.95 3.96 3.25
N ASP A 61 -9.65 4.54 2.09
CA ASP A 61 -10.46 4.46 0.89
C ASP A 61 -9.62 3.98 -0.30
N LEU A 62 -10.14 2.99 -1.01
CA LEU A 62 -9.67 2.63 -2.33
C LEU A 62 -10.12 3.68 -3.33
N THR A 63 -9.19 4.53 -3.78
CA THR A 63 -9.49 5.64 -4.69
C THR A 63 -10.35 5.18 -5.87
N ASN A 64 -11.56 5.74 -5.95
CA ASN A 64 -12.56 5.47 -7.00
C ASN A 64 -12.98 3.99 -7.14
N GLY A 65 -12.72 3.14 -6.15
CA GLY A 65 -12.93 1.69 -6.24
C GLY A 65 -12.06 1.00 -7.29
N ASN A 66 -10.99 1.65 -7.77
CA ASN A 66 -10.18 1.12 -8.86
C ASN A 66 -9.24 0.02 -8.35
N LEU A 67 -9.43 -1.19 -8.85
CA LEU A 67 -8.64 -2.39 -8.51
C LEU A 67 -7.36 -2.53 -9.33
N THR A 68 -7.07 -1.59 -10.22
CA THR A 68 -5.83 -1.59 -11.00
C THR A 68 -4.64 -1.45 -10.04
N ASN A 69 -3.61 -2.27 -10.26
CA ASN A 69 -2.37 -2.21 -9.49
C ASN A 69 -1.80 -0.78 -9.46
N PHE A 70 -1.15 -0.44 -8.35
CA PHE A 70 -0.59 0.88 -8.09
C PHE A 70 -1.62 2.03 -7.95
N ASN A 71 -2.92 1.73 -7.87
CA ASN A 71 -3.90 2.74 -7.45
C ASN A 71 -3.62 3.17 -6.00
N PRO A 72 -3.26 4.45 -5.74
CA PRO A 72 -2.92 4.89 -4.41
C PRO A 72 -4.16 4.94 -3.53
N LEU A 73 -4.05 4.46 -2.28
CA LEU A 73 -5.10 4.64 -1.28
C LEU A 73 -5.17 6.11 -0.86
N GLN A 74 -6.35 6.50 -0.40
CA GLN A 74 -6.61 7.82 0.15
C GLN A 74 -7.39 7.71 1.46
N VAL A 75 -7.63 8.84 2.09
CA VAL A 75 -8.69 8.97 3.09
C VAL A 75 -9.90 9.66 2.47
N TRP A 76 -11.08 9.25 2.93
CA TRP A 76 -12.34 9.85 2.56
C TRP A 76 -13.32 9.77 3.72
N ALA A 77 -14.24 10.73 3.81
CA ALA A 77 -15.29 10.75 4.82
C ALA A 77 -15.98 9.38 4.90
N CYS A 78 -16.02 8.81 6.10
CA CYS A 78 -16.62 7.51 6.33
C CYS A 78 -18.11 7.55 5.98
N THR A 79 -18.53 6.74 5.01
CA THR A 79 -19.94 6.60 4.61
C THR A 79 -20.38 5.15 4.69
N THR A 80 -21.61 4.92 5.17
CA THR A 80 -22.23 3.59 5.23
C THR A 80 -22.52 3.09 3.82
N GLY A 81 -22.22 1.82 3.55
CA GLY A 81 -22.49 1.19 2.26
C GLY A 81 -21.51 1.55 1.14
N ASN A 82 -20.50 2.40 1.39
CA ASN A 82 -19.43 2.61 0.42
C ASN A 82 -18.44 1.44 0.47
N THR A 83 -18.45 0.62 -0.57
CA THR A 83 -17.56 -0.54 -0.70
C THR A 83 -16.08 -0.19 -0.81
N ASN A 84 -15.74 1.05 -1.18
CA ASN A 84 -14.35 1.49 -1.27
C ASN A 84 -13.66 1.59 0.10
N HIS A 85 -14.44 1.69 1.19
CA HIS A 85 -13.93 1.76 2.56
C HIS A 85 -13.86 0.39 3.25
N ASN A 86 -14.35 -0.67 2.59
CA ASN A 86 -14.48 -1.99 3.20
C ASN A 86 -13.15 -2.75 3.11
N VAL A 87 -12.66 -3.19 4.26
CA VAL A 87 -11.49 -4.06 4.38
C VAL A 87 -11.91 -5.41 4.98
N VAL A 88 -11.76 -6.45 4.19
CA VAL A 88 -11.95 -7.83 4.67
C VAL A 88 -10.61 -8.32 5.19
N SER A 89 -10.51 -8.50 6.51
CA SER A 89 -9.38 -9.26 7.04
C SER A 89 -9.52 -10.71 6.57
N PRO A 90 -8.48 -11.35 6.03
CA PRO A 90 -8.55 -12.76 5.64
C PRO A 90 -8.84 -13.68 6.84
N CYS A 91 -8.65 -13.20 8.07
CA CYS A 91 -9.09 -13.89 9.29
C CYS A 91 -10.59 -13.77 9.59
N ALA A 92 -11.28 -12.74 9.07
CA ALA A 92 -12.72 -12.55 9.25
C ALA A 92 -13.56 -13.24 8.15
N ALA A 93 -12.97 -13.52 6.99
CA ALA A 93 -13.63 -14.20 5.87
C ALA A 93 -14.02 -15.67 6.15
N GLN A 94 -13.62 -16.22 7.31
CA GLN A 94 -13.91 -17.60 7.71
C GLN A 94 -15.19 -17.75 8.56
N ALA A 95 -15.84 -16.64 8.93
CA ALA A 95 -17.02 -16.68 9.81
C ALA A 95 -18.36 -17.00 9.10
N GLU A 96 -18.39 -17.07 7.77
CA GLU A 96 -19.61 -17.34 7.00
C GLU A 96 -19.53 -18.61 6.13
N ILE A 97 -18.99 -19.70 6.66
CA ILE A 97 -19.40 -21.01 6.14
C ILE A 97 -20.74 -21.33 6.82
N PRO A 98 -21.89 -21.32 6.11
CA PRO A 98 -23.13 -21.80 6.71
C PRO A 98 -22.89 -23.25 7.09
N SER A 99 -23.06 -23.56 8.39
CA SER A 99 -23.07 -24.93 8.87
C SER A 99 -24.17 -25.68 8.10
N ILE A 100 -23.78 -26.42 7.07
CA ILE A 100 -24.65 -27.42 6.47
C ILE A 100 -24.92 -28.40 7.61
N GLY A 101 -26.15 -28.38 8.10
CA GLY A 101 -26.59 -29.29 9.16
C GLY A 101 -26.44 -30.73 8.68
N VAL A 102 -25.36 -31.39 9.11
CA VAL A 102 -25.21 -32.84 8.94
C VAL A 102 -25.97 -33.51 10.06
N SER A 103 -27.29 -33.58 9.90
CA SER A 103 -28.14 -34.51 10.64
C SER A 103 -28.21 -35.81 9.85
N GLN A 104 -27.16 -36.63 9.84
CA GLN A 104 -27.26 -38.10 9.74
C GLN A 104 -26.03 -38.77 10.37
N ILE A 105 -26.32 -39.75 11.23
CA ILE A 105 -25.37 -40.61 11.92
C ILE A 105 -24.66 -41.50 10.89
N VAL A 106 -23.37 -41.29 10.69
CA VAL A 106 -22.47 -42.24 9.99
C VAL A 106 -21.24 -42.45 10.89
N PRO A 107 -20.74 -43.69 11.09
CA PRO A 107 -19.70 -43.97 12.07
C PRO A 107 -18.40 -43.21 11.76
N LEU A 108 -17.73 -42.73 12.82
CA LEU A 108 -16.41 -42.11 12.80
C LEU A 108 -15.42 -42.89 11.91
N MET A 109 -15.21 -42.42 10.69
CA MET A 109 -13.88 -42.44 10.09
C MET A 109 -13.27 -41.07 10.42
N LEU A 110 -12.35 -41.08 11.39
CA LEU A 110 -11.49 -39.93 11.68
C LEU A 110 -10.77 -39.56 10.37
N PRO A 111 -10.84 -38.30 9.89
CA PRO A 111 -10.00 -37.88 8.78
C PRO A 111 -8.52 -38.02 9.20
N THR A 112 -7.70 -38.53 8.29
CA THR A 112 -6.25 -38.56 8.46
C THR A 112 -5.70 -37.13 8.63
N PRO A 113 -4.54 -36.94 9.29
CA PRO A 113 -4.03 -35.61 9.66
C PRO A 113 -3.72 -34.67 8.48
N GLU A 114 -3.93 -35.09 7.24
CA GLU A 114 -3.51 -34.39 6.03
C GLU A 114 -4.60 -33.47 5.43
N GLN A 115 -5.84 -33.47 5.94
CA GLN A 115 -6.93 -32.61 5.40
C GLN A 115 -7.52 -31.58 6.37
N GLN A 116 -6.98 -31.42 7.57
CA GLN A 116 -7.28 -30.26 8.41
C GLN A 116 -6.14 -29.25 8.28
N GLN A 117 -6.10 -28.55 7.15
CA GLN A 117 -5.41 -27.28 7.10
C GLN A 117 -6.26 -26.24 7.83
N THR A 118 -6.29 -26.32 9.16
CA THR A 118 -6.72 -25.21 9.99
C THR A 118 -5.75 -24.08 9.71
N VAL A 119 -6.20 -23.09 8.93
CA VAL A 119 -5.51 -21.81 8.83
C VAL A 119 -5.67 -21.14 10.18
N HIS A 120 -4.81 -21.51 11.12
CA HIS A 120 -4.66 -20.80 12.37
C HIS A 120 -4.28 -19.37 11.99
N CYS A 121 -5.16 -18.41 12.28
CA CYS A 121 -4.74 -17.03 12.45
C CYS A 121 -3.87 -16.99 13.70
N SER A 122 -2.67 -17.56 13.58
CA SER A 122 -1.58 -17.22 14.46
C SER A 122 -1.50 -15.71 14.35
N GLN A 123 -1.77 -15.04 15.47
CA GLN A 123 -1.33 -13.67 15.65
C GLN A 123 0.03 -13.59 14.98
N VAL A 124 0.22 -12.70 14.01
CA VAL A 124 1.56 -12.52 13.44
C VAL A 124 2.42 -12.18 14.65
N ALA A 125 3.14 -13.18 15.15
CA ALA A 125 4.03 -13.01 16.25
C ALA A 125 4.95 -11.89 15.78
N ARG A 126 5.12 -10.87 16.64
CA ARG A 126 6.08 -9.79 16.40
C ARG A 126 7.34 -10.44 15.81
N PRO A 127 7.86 -10.00 14.66
CA PRO A 127 8.99 -10.67 14.04
C PRO A 127 10.11 -10.75 15.08
N ASP A 128 10.45 -11.98 15.47
CA ASP A 128 11.66 -12.23 16.23
C ASP A 128 12.83 -11.80 15.34
N ALA A 129 13.63 -10.86 15.83
CA ALA A 129 14.78 -10.29 15.14
C ALA A 129 15.92 -11.32 14.90
N SER A 130 15.70 -12.58 15.24
CA SER A 130 16.70 -13.65 15.22
C SER A 130 16.61 -14.58 13.99
N ARG A 131 15.62 -14.43 13.09
CA ARG A 131 15.56 -15.22 11.84
C ARG A 131 16.11 -14.43 10.65
N PRO A 132 17.11 -14.97 9.92
CA PRO A 132 17.58 -14.36 8.68
C PRO A 132 16.44 -14.30 7.65
N VAL A 133 16.25 -13.13 7.04
CA VAL A 133 15.34 -12.97 5.91
C VAL A 133 15.99 -13.65 4.71
N ASP A 134 15.38 -14.71 4.20
CA ASP A 134 15.75 -15.31 2.92
C ASP A 134 15.29 -14.37 1.80
N LEU A 135 16.23 -13.55 1.32
CA LEU A 135 16.07 -12.64 0.18
C LEU A 135 16.28 -13.35 -1.18
N GLY A 136 16.30 -14.68 -1.21
CA GLY A 136 16.95 -15.44 -2.27
C GLY A 136 16.12 -15.94 -3.46
N SER A 137 14.81 -15.65 -3.61
CA SER A 137 14.06 -16.35 -4.68
C SER A 137 12.93 -15.59 -5.40
N HIS A 138 12.92 -14.25 -5.38
CA HIS A 138 11.96 -13.49 -6.19
C HIS A 138 12.56 -12.34 -7.02
N MET A 139 13.84 -12.45 -7.40
CA MET A 139 14.45 -11.58 -8.40
C MET A 139 14.52 -12.34 -9.72
N LEU A 140 13.55 -12.14 -10.63
CA LEU A 140 13.73 -12.23 -12.10
C LEU A 140 12.46 -11.82 -12.91
N ALA A 141 11.45 -11.19 -12.31
CA ALA A 141 10.48 -10.45 -13.11
C ALA A 141 11.02 -9.01 -13.27
N GLU A 142 11.34 -8.59 -14.49
CA GLU A 142 11.70 -7.20 -14.77
C GLU A 142 10.58 -6.29 -14.26
N ASP A 143 10.89 -5.48 -13.25
CA ASP A 143 9.99 -4.50 -12.67
C ASP A 143 9.51 -3.51 -13.76
N PRO A 144 8.20 -3.42 -14.04
CA PRO A 144 7.65 -2.47 -15.02
C PRO A 144 8.08 -1.02 -14.74
N LEU A 145 8.32 -0.66 -13.47
CA LEU A 145 8.84 0.66 -13.10
C LEU A 145 10.29 0.88 -13.57
N GLN A 146 11.12 -0.17 -13.60
CA GLN A 146 12.46 -0.04 -14.20
C GLN A 146 12.39 0.21 -15.71
N GLY A 147 11.40 -0.35 -16.41
CA GLY A 147 11.18 -0.10 -17.83
C GLY A 147 10.86 1.36 -18.14
N VAL A 148 9.92 1.95 -17.39
CA VAL A 148 9.54 3.36 -17.51
C VAL A 148 10.72 4.28 -17.15
N LEU A 149 11.41 3.99 -16.04
CA LEU A 149 12.58 4.78 -15.62
C LEU A 149 13.72 4.74 -16.65
N ARG A 150 14.00 3.57 -17.25
CA ARG A 150 15.00 3.44 -18.33
C ARG A 150 14.60 4.24 -19.57
N HIS A 151 13.33 4.29 -19.92
CA HIS A 151 12.82 5.06 -21.06
C HIS A 151 12.93 6.58 -20.80
N ASP A 152 12.53 7.04 -19.62
CA ASP A 152 12.56 8.46 -19.27
C ASP A 152 14.00 8.97 -19.14
N LEU A 153 14.92 8.15 -18.59
CA LEU A 153 16.35 8.47 -18.54
C LEU A 153 16.98 8.59 -19.94
N LYS A 154 16.52 7.80 -20.92
CA LYS A 154 16.98 7.93 -22.32
C LYS A 154 16.49 9.24 -22.93
N LYS A 155 15.23 9.61 -22.72
CA LYS A 155 14.68 10.89 -23.20
C LYS A 155 15.40 12.09 -22.59
N ILE A 156 15.64 12.07 -21.27
CA ILE A 156 16.40 13.14 -20.58
C ILE A 156 17.81 13.30 -21.16
N LYS A 157 18.50 12.21 -21.50
CA LYS A 157 19.84 12.26 -22.10
C LYS A 157 19.82 12.83 -23.53
N GLU A 158 18.81 12.49 -24.32
CA GLU A 158 18.60 13.03 -25.68
C GLU A 158 18.34 14.55 -25.62
N ASP A 159 17.46 14.99 -24.70
CA ASP A 159 17.12 16.39 -24.49
C ASP A 159 18.34 17.19 -24.02
N GLN A 160 19.14 16.64 -23.11
CA GLN A 160 20.40 17.28 -22.67
C GLN A 160 21.42 17.43 -23.81
N LYS A 161 21.48 16.47 -24.74
CA LYS A 161 22.36 16.57 -25.92
C LYS A 161 21.89 17.70 -26.84
N LYS A 162 20.58 17.79 -27.09
CA LYS A 162 19.99 18.84 -27.92
C LYS A 162 20.21 20.23 -27.32
N ILE A 163 20.01 20.39 -26.01
CA ILE A 163 20.26 21.64 -25.28
C ILE A 163 21.73 22.07 -25.43
N LYS A 164 22.69 21.13 -25.34
CA LYS A 164 24.11 21.45 -25.52
C LYS A 164 24.44 21.90 -26.96
N GLU A 165 23.83 21.28 -27.96
CA GLU A 165 23.99 21.68 -29.36
C GLU A 165 23.39 23.07 -29.62
N ASP A 166 22.23 23.37 -29.04
CA ASP A 166 21.59 24.68 -29.17
C ASP A 166 22.38 25.77 -28.44
N GLN A 167 22.92 25.49 -27.24
CA GLN A 167 23.85 26.38 -26.54
C GLN A 167 25.11 26.68 -27.35
N LYS A 168 25.65 25.69 -28.07
CA LYS A 168 26.80 25.89 -28.96
C LYS A 168 26.47 26.81 -30.14
N LYS A 169 25.27 26.67 -30.72
CA LYS A 169 24.79 27.54 -31.81
C LYS A 169 24.52 28.98 -31.35
N ILE A 170 24.02 29.17 -30.13
CA ILE A 170 23.79 30.50 -29.55
C ILE A 170 25.12 31.22 -29.36
N LYS A 171 26.11 30.57 -28.73
CA LYS A 171 27.45 31.17 -28.53
C LYS A 171 28.17 31.51 -29.84
N ALA A 172 27.96 30.70 -30.88
CA ALA A 172 28.52 30.99 -32.21
C ALA A 172 27.86 32.19 -32.90
N LYS A 173 26.59 32.50 -32.58
CA LYS A 173 25.90 33.70 -33.08
C LYS A 173 26.34 34.96 -32.33
N GLU A 174 26.53 34.87 -31.01
CA GLU A 174 27.00 35.98 -30.18
C GLU A 174 28.47 36.36 -30.47
N GLY A 175 29.31 35.37 -30.81
CA GLY A 175 30.71 35.62 -31.21
C GLY A 175 30.88 36.23 -32.61
N ASN A 176 29.82 36.31 -33.43
CA ASN A 176 29.86 36.86 -34.79
C ASN A 176 29.22 38.26 -34.88
N SER A 177 28.86 38.86 -33.75
CA SER A 177 28.34 40.23 -33.63
C SER A 177 29.38 41.27 -33.20
N GLU A 178 30.64 40.90 -32.97
CA GLU A 178 31.74 41.83 -32.64
C GLU A 178 32.64 42.21 -33.85
N GLU A 179 32.35 41.74 -35.07
CA GLU A 179 33.11 42.12 -36.29
C GLU A 179 32.36 43.13 -37.20
N ILE A 180 31.33 43.81 -36.67
CA ILE A 180 30.64 44.91 -37.37
C ILE A 180 30.43 46.08 -36.40
N VAL A 181 31.52 46.74 -36.01
CA VAL A 181 31.56 48.17 -35.59
C VAL A 181 32.86 48.77 -36.07
#